data_AF-A0A914JT59-F1
#
_entry.id   AF-A0A914JT59-F1
#
_cell.length_a   1.000
_cell.length_b   1.000
_cell.length_c   1.000
_cell.angle_alpha   90.00
_cell.angle_beta   90.00
_cell.angle_gamma   90.00
#
_symmetry.space_group_name_H-M   'P 1'
#
loop_
_entity.id
_entity.type
_entity.pdbx_description
1 polymer ?
#
loop_
_entity_poly.entity_id
_entity_poly.type
_entity_poly.pdbx_seq_one_letter_code
_entity_poly.pdbx_strand_id
1 'polypeptide(L)'
;MAIGDHVHEKHSQVEYAQHRFKERLEGLLQEQKLLSASNMIQNAISTFEHSELMLKYYHQGWCLDKGKKTVIRFTEEQKNFLEGLFEKGLKEKGNTVRTEIAEQKMKDAKDNNGNPMFKPTECLSKQQIKSFFGTLARKYKQRSMQRDLQVNELRYTVTANAQSLGGE
;
A
#
# COMPACT_ATOMS: atom_id res chain seq x y z
N MET A 1 -68.95 63.28 -22.16
CA MET A 1 -68.33 62.86 -23.44
C MET A 1 -66.83 62.85 -23.21
N ALA A 2 -66.20 61.67 -23.29
CA ALA A 2 -64.84 61.46 -22.81
C ALA A 2 -63.78 62.04 -23.75
N ILE A 3 -62.85 62.80 -23.17
CA ILE A 3 -61.63 63.31 -23.78
C ILE A 3 -60.63 62.15 -23.79
N GLY A 4 -60.11 61.81 -24.95
CA GLY A 4 -59.08 60.78 -25.12
C GLY A 4 -58.01 61.28 -26.07
N ASP A 5 -57.07 62.04 -25.54
CA ASP A 5 -55.83 62.39 -26.21
C ASP A 5 -55.05 61.11 -26.54
N HIS A 6 -54.92 60.78 -27.83
CA HIS A 6 -54.01 59.75 -28.32
C HIS A 6 -52.99 60.39 -29.25
N VAL A 7 -52.07 61.14 -28.64
CA VAL A 7 -50.82 61.55 -29.27
C VAL A 7 -49.89 60.34 -29.24
N HIS A 8 -49.98 59.47 -30.25
CA HIS A 8 -48.88 58.56 -30.55
C HIS A 8 -47.83 59.34 -31.33
N GLU A 9 -46.79 59.74 -30.60
CA GLU A 9 -45.58 60.35 -31.13
C GLU A 9 -45.00 59.45 -32.22
N LYS A 10 -45.07 59.91 -33.48
CA LYS A 10 -44.52 59.21 -34.64
C LYS A 10 -43.01 59.36 -34.61
N HIS A 11 -42.33 58.56 -33.79
CA HIS A 11 -40.89 58.43 -33.89
C HIS A 11 -40.53 58.08 -35.33
N SER A 12 -39.57 58.83 -35.89
CA SER A 12 -39.02 58.53 -37.20
C SER A 12 -38.58 57.06 -37.21
N GLN A 13 -38.85 56.31 -38.27
CA GLN A 13 -38.44 54.89 -38.35
C GLN A 13 -36.93 54.73 -38.07
N VAL A 14 -36.16 55.78 -38.36
CA VAL A 14 -34.74 55.91 -38.03
C VAL A 14 -34.50 55.96 -36.52
N GLU A 15 -35.26 56.76 -35.77
CA GLU A 15 -35.16 56.88 -34.31
C GLU A 15 -35.53 55.56 -33.62
N TYR A 16 -36.58 54.89 -34.09
CA TYR A 16 -36.95 53.57 -33.59
C TYR A 16 -35.85 52.53 -33.84
N ALA A 17 -35.26 52.53 -35.04
CA ALA A 17 -34.13 51.66 -35.37
C ALA A 17 -32.89 51.95 -34.50
N GLN A 18 -32.60 53.23 -34.24
CA GLN A 18 -31.50 53.66 -33.37
C GLN A 18 -31.71 53.25 -31.91
N HIS A 19 -32.91 53.46 -31.36
CA HIS A 19 -33.25 53.07 -29.99
C HIS A 19 -33.07 51.57 -29.79
N ARG A 20 -33.64 50.76 -30.69
CA ARG A 20 -33.55 49.29 -30.62
C ARG A 20 -32.12 48.79 -30.78
N PHE A 21 -31.31 49.44 -31.62
CA PHE A 21 -29.90 49.10 -31.77
C PHE A 21 -29.10 49.42 -30.50
N LYS A 22 -29.36 50.57 -29.88
CA LYS A 22 -28.75 50.98 -28.61
C LYS A 22 -29.08 50.01 -27.47
N GLU A 23 -30.35 49.64 -27.30
CA GLU A 23 -30.77 48.65 -26.30
C GLU A 23 -30.07 47.31 -26.50
N ARG A 24 -29.89 46.88 -27.76
CA ARG A 24 -29.18 45.64 -28.08
C ARG A 24 -27.69 45.71 -27.70
N LEU A 25 -27.02 46.83 -27.93
CA LEU A 25 -25.63 47.02 -27.53
C LEU A 25 -25.47 47.05 -26.00
N GLU A 26 -26.38 47.70 -25.30
CA GLU A 26 -26.39 47.74 -23.83
C GLU A 26 -26.61 46.33 -23.24
N GLY A 27 -27.53 45.56 -23.83
CA GLY A 27 -27.75 44.15 -23.47
C GLY A 27 -26.50 43.28 -23.65
N LEU A 28 -25.81 43.41 -24.79
CA LEU A 28 -24.56 42.69 -25.06
C LEU A 28 -23.44 43.08 -24.09
N LEU A 29 -23.32 44.37 -23.75
CA LEU A 29 -22.33 44.84 -22.80
C LEU A 29 -22.60 44.31 -21.39
N GLN A 30 -23.88 44.27 -20.98
CA GLN A 30 -24.28 43.70 -19.70
C GLN A 30 -24.01 42.20 -19.63
N GLU A 31 -24.31 41.47 -20.70
CA GLU A 31 -24.03 40.04 -20.82
C GLU A 31 -22.52 39.75 -20.71
N GLN A 32 -21.67 40.54 -21.39
CA GLN A 32 -20.22 40.41 -21.31
C GLN A 32 -19.70 40.63 -19.88
N LYS A 33 -20.23 41.64 -19.16
CA LYS A 33 -19.86 41.90 -17.75
C LYS A 33 -20.27 40.76 -16.83
N LEU A 34 -21.46 40.19 -17.04
CA LEU A 34 -21.93 39.04 -16.26
C LEU A 34 -21.07 37.80 -16.53
N LEU A 35 -20.69 37.54 -17.78
CA LEU A 35 -19.77 36.45 -18.14
C LEU A 35 -18.40 36.62 -17.50
N SER A 36 -17.84 37.83 -17.55
CA SER A 36 -16.55 38.13 -16.90
C SER A 36 -16.62 37.94 -15.39
N ALA A 37 -17.67 38.44 -14.73
CA ALA A 37 -17.88 38.27 -13.29
C ALA A 37 -18.05 36.79 -12.91
N SER A 38 -18.82 36.04 -13.71
CA SER A 38 -19.02 34.59 -13.52
C SER A 38 -17.69 33.84 -13.59
N ASN A 39 -16.87 34.13 -14.60
CA ASN A 39 -15.54 33.51 -14.75
C ASN A 39 -14.60 33.85 -13.58
N MET A 40 -14.63 35.08 -13.08
CA MET A 40 -13.85 35.46 -11.90
C MET A 40 -14.29 34.70 -10.64
N ILE A 41 -15.60 34.52 -10.45
CA ILE A 41 -16.16 33.74 -9.34
C ILE A 41 -15.77 32.26 -9.47
N GLN A 42 -15.90 31.66 -10.65
CA GLN A 42 -15.53 30.26 -10.88
C GLN A 42 -14.03 30.00 -10.63
N ASN A 43 -13.16 30.92 -11.08
CA ASN A 43 -11.73 30.82 -10.80
C ASN A 43 -11.44 30.94 -9.30
N ALA A 44 -12.09 31.86 -8.59
CA ALA A 44 -11.93 32.02 -7.15
C ALA A 44 -12.38 30.76 -6.37
N ILE A 45 -13.53 30.18 -6.73
CA ILE A 45 -14.04 28.92 -6.13
C ILE A 45 -13.04 27.77 -6.37
N SER A 46 -12.57 27.60 -7.62
CA SER A 46 -11.60 26.56 -7.95
C SER A 46 -10.30 26.71 -7.15
N THR A 47 -9.79 27.93 -6.99
CA THR A 47 -8.59 28.18 -6.17
C THR A 47 -8.81 27.89 -4.68
N PHE A 48 -9.99 28.21 -4.15
CA PHE A 48 -10.34 27.95 -2.75
C PHE A 48 -10.44 26.44 -2.47
N GLU A 49 -11.18 25.69 -3.29
CA GLU A 49 -11.28 24.23 -3.20
C GLU A 49 -9.90 23.55 -3.29
N HIS A 50 -9.03 24.04 -4.18
CA HIS A 50 -7.67 23.50 -4.30
C HIS A 50 -6.84 23.77 -3.03
N SER A 51 -6.98 24.96 -2.43
CA SER A 51 -6.27 25.31 -1.20
C SER A 51 -6.75 24.53 0.03
N GLU A 52 -8.06 24.26 0.13
CA GLU A 52 -8.66 23.48 1.22
C GLU A 52 -8.26 22.01 1.12
N LEU A 53 -8.24 21.46 -0.10
CA LEU A 53 -7.67 20.13 -0.35
C LEU A 53 -6.17 20.10 -0.04
N MET A 54 -5.40 21.11 -0.47
CA MET A 54 -3.96 21.16 -0.19
C MET A 54 -3.66 21.21 1.30
N LEU A 55 -4.38 21.98 2.11
CA LEU A 55 -4.21 21.98 3.58
C LEU A 55 -4.53 20.62 4.20
N LYS A 56 -5.58 19.93 3.73
CA LYS A 56 -5.93 18.57 4.14
C LYS A 56 -4.82 17.56 3.82
N TYR A 57 -4.21 17.65 2.64
CA TYR A 57 -3.11 16.76 2.23
C TYR A 57 -1.74 17.15 2.81
N TYR A 58 -1.53 18.43 3.14
CA TYR A 58 -0.29 18.91 3.75
C TYR A 58 -0.16 18.45 5.22
N HIS A 59 -1.28 18.32 5.93
CA HIS A 59 -1.31 17.70 7.27
C HIS A 59 -1.14 16.17 7.24
N GLN A 60 -1.37 15.51 6.10
CA GLN A 60 -1.08 14.09 5.88
C GLN A 60 0.36 13.88 5.38
N GLY A 61 1.31 14.66 5.92
CA GLY A 61 2.70 14.67 5.49
C GLY A 61 3.26 13.26 5.28
N TRP A 62 3.79 13.01 4.08
CA TRP A 62 4.74 11.92 3.78
C TRP A 62 4.34 10.47 4.10
N CYS A 63 3.13 10.20 4.57
CA CYS A 63 2.69 8.85 4.91
C CYS A 63 1.34 8.54 4.29
N LEU A 64 1.28 8.54 2.96
CA LEU A 64 0.40 7.61 2.27
C LEU A 64 1.03 6.21 2.39
N ASP A 65 0.98 5.60 3.58
CA ASP A 65 1.14 4.15 3.67
C ASP A 65 -0.06 3.58 2.93
N LYS A 66 0.09 3.40 1.61
CA LYS A 66 -0.82 2.60 0.80
C LYS A 66 -0.74 1.23 1.42
N GLY A 67 -1.62 0.98 2.40
CA GLY A 67 -1.49 -0.08 3.40
C GLY A 67 -0.85 -1.29 2.75
N LYS A 68 0.41 -1.56 3.10
CA LYS A 68 1.22 -2.55 2.41
C LYS A 68 0.40 -3.84 2.41
N LYS A 69 -0.17 -4.22 1.25
CA LYS A 69 -0.61 -5.59 1.05
C LYS A 69 0.58 -6.40 1.51
N THR A 70 0.41 -7.19 2.58
CA THR A 70 1.52 -7.99 3.09
C THR A 70 1.87 -8.92 1.96
N VAL A 71 2.90 -8.56 1.18
CA VAL A 71 3.40 -9.39 0.09
C VAL A 71 3.99 -10.58 0.82
N ILE A 72 3.20 -11.65 0.91
CA ILE A 72 3.64 -12.92 1.47
C ILE A 72 4.80 -13.34 0.58
N ARG A 73 6.03 -13.13 1.07
CA ARG A 73 7.26 -13.31 0.28
C ARG A 73 7.48 -14.78 -0.09
N PHE A 74 6.99 -15.69 0.75
CA PHE A 74 7.05 -17.13 0.57
C PHE A 74 5.71 -17.75 0.99
N THR A 75 5.14 -18.60 0.15
CA THR A 75 3.95 -19.37 0.49
C THR A 75 4.26 -20.38 1.59
N GLU A 76 3.23 -20.86 2.28
CA GLU A 76 3.43 -21.79 3.39
C GLU A 76 4.00 -23.13 2.91
N GLU A 77 3.58 -23.60 1.75
CA GLU A 77 4.12 -24.82 1.13
C GLU A 77 5.62 -24.70 0.82
N GLN A 78 6.05 -23.54 0.30
CA GLN A 78 7.47 -23.27 0.04
C GLN A 78 8.29 -23.31 1.33
N LYS A 79 7.76 -22.71 2.41
CA LYS A 79 8.43 -22.72 3.72
C LYS A 79 8.54 -24.13 4.27
N ASN A 80 7.43 -24.87 4.31
CA ASN A 80 7.39 -26.24 4.84
C ASN A 80 8.36 -27.16 4.09
N PHE A 81 8.39 -27.05 2.76
CA PHE A 81 9.33 -27.81 1.93
C PHE A 81 10.79 -27.48 2.25
N LEU A 82 11.13 -26.18 2.31
CA LEU A 82 12.49 -25.74 2.61
C LEU A 82 12.93 -26.03 4.04
N GLU A 83 12.02 -25.94 5.02
CA GLU A 83 12.25 -26.31 6.41
C GLU A 83 12.53 -27.81 6.53
N GLY A 84 11.75 -28.67 5.86
CA GLY A 84 12.01 -30.11 5.82
C GLY A 84 13.36 -30.45 5.21
N LEU A 85 13.75 -29.77 4.12
CA LEU A 85 15.08 -29.93 3.52
C LEU A 85 16.20 -29.46 4.45
N PHE A 86 15.99 -28.34 5.15
CA PHE A 86 16.95 -27.78 6.10
C PHE A 86 17.19 -28.75 7.27
N GLU A 87 16.12 -29.27 7.89
CA GLU A 87 16.22 -30.22 8.98
C GLU A 87 16.85 -31.54 8.57
N LYS A 88 16.49 -32.06 7.38
CA LYS A 88 17.09 -33.27 6.83
C LYS A 88 18.59 -33.09 6.64
N GLY A 89 19.02 -31.96 6.07
CA GLY A 89 20.44 -31.64 5.92
C GLY A 89 21.18 -31.59 7.26
N LEU A 90 20.60 -30.92 8.26
CA LEU A 90 21.20 -30.86 9.60
C LEU A 90 21.34 -32.24 10.25
N LYS A 91 20.32 -33.10 10.13
CA LYS A 91 20.34 -34.45 10.70
C LYS A 91 21.34 -35.38 10.01
N GLU A 92 21.41 -35.34 8.68
CA GLU A 92 22.24 -36.27 7.91
C GLU A 92 23.72 -35.85 7.83
N LYS A 93 23.98 -34.55 7.68
CA LYS A 93 25.32 -34.03 7.35
C LYS A 93 25.86 -33.03 8.37
N GLY A 94 25.09 -32.72 9.41
CA GLY A 94 25.44 -31.67 10.38
C GLY A 94 25.45 -30.26 9.78
N ASN A 95 24.99 -30.08 8.54
CA ASN A 95 24.98 -28.80 7.86
C ASN A 95 23.80 -28.67 6.89
N THR A 96 23.40 -27.43 6.61
CA THR A 96 22.36 -27.09 5.65
C THR A 96 22.65 -27.65 4.26
N VAL A 97 21.59 -28.05 3.55
CA VAL A 97 21.70 -28.47 2.15
C VAL A 97 22.20 -27.30 1.31
N ARG A 98 23.07 -27.57 0.33
CA ARG A 98 23.55 -26.54 -0.60
C ARG A 98 22.38 -25.91 -1.35
N THR A 99 22.43 -24.59 -1.53
CA THR A 99 21.34 -23.79 -2.11
C THR A 99 21.01 -24.19 -3.54
N GLU A 100 22.01 -24.61 -4.31
CA GLU A 100 21.84 -25.09 -5.70
C GLU A 100 21.07 -26.40 -5.74
N ILE A 101 21.33 -27.29 -4.77
CA ILE A 101 20.66 -28.58 -4.66
C ILE A 101 19.23 -28.37 -4.17
N ALA A 102 19.02 -27.47 -3.22
CA ALA A 102 17.69 -27.12 -2.73
C ALA A 102 16.80 -26.53 -3.84
N GLU A 103 17.35 -25.66 -4.68
CA GLU A 103 16.64 -25.12 -5.86
C GLU A 103 16.23 -26.24 -6.82
N GLN A 104 17.16 -27.13 -7.18
CA GLN A 104 16.84 -28.25 -8.10
C GLN A 104 15.81 -29.19 -7.49
N LYS A 105 15.95 -29.53 -6.20
CA LYS A 105 14.97 -30.35 -5.50
C LYS A 105 13.59 -29.71 -5.46
N MET A 106 13.51 -28.38 -5.39
CA MET A 106 12.24 -27.67 -5.44
C MET A 106 11.60 -27.75 -6.84
N LYS A 107 12.40 -27.66 -7.90
CA LYS A 107 11.93 -27.83 -9.29
C LYS A 107 11.47 -29.26 -9.58
N ASP A 108 12.15 -30.24 -9.00
CA ASP A 108 11.83 -31.67 -9.17
C ASP A 108 10.80 -32.19 -8.16
N ALA A 109 10.34 -31.35 -7.23
CA ALA A 109 9.39 -31.75 -6.19
C ALA A 109 8.05 -32.14 -6.81
N LYS A 110 7.52 -33.28 -6.38
CA LYS A 110 6.23 -33.80 -6.81
C LYS A 110 5.28 -33.95 -5.64
N ASP A 111 4.00 -33.73 -5.89
CA ASP A 111 2.92 -34.03 -4.96
C ASP A 111 2.67 -35.55 -4.87
N ASN A 112 1.76 -35.95 -3.99
CA ASN A 112 1.37 -37.35 -3.82
C ASN A 112 0.71 -37.97 -5.07
N ASN A 113 0.28 -37.13 -6.01
CA ASN A 113 -0.36 -37.53 -7.26
C ASN A 113 0.65 -37.60 -8.42
N GLY A 114 1.93 -37.31 -8.17
CA GLY A 114 3.00 -37.30 -9.16
C GLY A 114 3.10 -36.03 -10.00
N ASN A 115 2.27 -35.01 -9.74
CA ASN A 115 2.32 -33.71 -10.40
C ASN A 115 3.39 -32.81 -9.77
N PRO A 116 3.91 -31.80 -10.51
CA PRO A 116 4.83 -30.83 -9.94
C PRO A 116 4.23 -30.12 -8.72
N MET A 117 4.95 -30.15 -7.60
CA MET A 117 4.53 -29.52 -6.34
C MET A 117 4.53 -27.99 -6.44
N PHE A 118 5.44 -27.43 -7.26
CA PHE A 118 5.56 -25.99 -7.47
C PHE A 118 5.57 -25.66 -8.96
N LYS A 119 4.93 -24.56 -9.33
CA LYS A 119 5.08 -24.01 -10.69
C LYS A 119 6.48 -23.42 -10.87
N PRO A 120 6.99 -23.31 -12.11
CA PRO A 120 8.27 -22.65 -12.37
C PRO A 120 8.34 -21.21 -11.83
N THR A 121 7.22 -20.49 -11.83
CA THR A 121 7.10 -19.12 -11.28
C THR A 121 7.09 -19.08 -9.75
N GLU A 122 6.80 -20.21 -9.10
CA GLU A 122 6.77 -20.36 -7.64
C GLU A 122 8.07 -20.98 -7.10
N CYS A 123 8.98 -21.42 -7.98
CA CYS A 123 10.28 -21.91 -7.57
C CYS A 123 11.15 -20.75 -7.07
N LEU A 124 11.75 -20.92 -5.89
CA LEU A 124 12.60 -19.90 -5.29
C LEU A 124 14.02 -19.97 -5.87
N SER A 125 14.60 -18.81 -6.14
CA SER A 125 15.99 -18.70 -6.58
C SER A 125 16.98 -19.09 -5.47
N LYS A 126 18.21 -19.48 -5.87
CA LYS A 126 19.31 -19.77 -4.94
C LYS A 126 19.50 -18.68 -3.88
N GLN A 127 19.41 -17.41 -4.28
CA GLN A 127 19.59 -16.27 -3.39
C GLN A 127 18.47 -16.16 -2.35
N GLN A 128 17.22 -16.40 -2.75
CA GLN A 128 16.08 -16.45 -1.84
C GLN A 128 16.21 -17.60 -0.85
N ILE A 129 16.58 -18.79 -1.33
CA ILE A 129 16.80 -19.97 -0.48
C ILE A 129 17.96 -19.72 0.50
N LYS A 130 19.06 -19.11 0.05
CA LYS A 130 20.20 -18.74 0.90
C LYS A 130 19.77 -17.84 2.05
N SER A 131 18.97 -16.80 1.75
CA SER A 131 18.44 -15.89 2.76
C SER A 131 17.52 -16.60 3.75
N PHE A 132 16.66 -17.49 3.25
CA PHE A 132 15.74 -18.29 4.06
C PHE A 132 16.51 -19.24 5.00
N PHE A 133 17.48 -20.00 4.48
CA PHE A 133 18.32 -20.90 5.28
C PHE A 133 19.16 -20.15 6.32
N GLY A 134 19.67 -18.96 5.99
CA GLY A 134 20.35 -18.11 6.97
C GLY A 134 19.44 -17.71 8.14
N THR A 135 18.16 -17.42 7.85
CA THR A 135 17.16 -17.12 8.88
C THR A 135 16.86 -18.34 9.74
N LEU A 136 16.68 -19.51 9.13
CA LEU A 136 16.48 -20.77 9.86
C LEU A 136 17.68 -21.14 10.73
N ALA A 137 18.90 -21.03 10.21
CA ALA A 137 20.12 -21.29 10.96
C ALA A 137 20.24 -20.37 12.18
N ARG A 138 19.90 -19.07 12.03
CA ARG A 138 19.90 -18.13 13.17
C ARG A 138 18.87 -18.54 14.23
N LYS A 139 17.64 -18.88 13.81
CA LYS A 139 16.58 -19.36 14.72
C LYS A 139 17.01 -20.65 15.42
N TYR A 140 17.62 -21.58 14.69
CA TYR A 140 18.11 -22.84 15.24
C TYR A 140 19.19 -22.60 16.32
N LYS A 141 20.19 -21.74 16.03
CA LYS A 141 21.23 -21.37 16.99
C LYS A 141 20.66 -20.67 18.22
N GLN A 142 19.69 -19.78 18.04
CA GLN A 142 19.05 -19.10 19.17
C GLN A 142 18.29 -20.09 20.07
N ARG A 143 17.55 -21.03 19.48
CA ARG A 143 16.85 -22.09 20.22
C ARG A 143 17.80 -23.07 20.92
N SER A 144 18.96 -23.39 20.32
CA SER A 144 19.95 -24.23 20.99
C SER A 144 20.54 -23.51 22.21
N MET A 145 20.95 -22.25 22.05
CA MET A 145 21.48 -21.45 23.17
C MET A 145 20.46 -21.31 24.32
N GLN A 146 19.18 -21.09 24.02
CA GLN A 146 18.14 -21.04 25.05
C GLN A 146 17.98 -22.38 25.79
N ARG A 147 18.01 -23.50 25.06
CA ARG A 147 17.99 -24.83 25.70
C ARG A 147 19.20 -25.06 26.60
N ASP A 148 20.39 -24.69 26.13
CA ASP A 148 21.63 -24.88 26.89
C ASP A 148 21.61 -24.07 28.21
N LEU A 149 21.10 -22.83 28.16
CA LEU A 149 20.90 -22.00 29.36
C LEU A 149 19.91 -22.64 30.34
N GLN A 150 18.78 -23.15 29.85
CA GLN A 150 17.75 -23.78 30.67
C GLN A 150 18.23 -25.08 31.31
N VAL A 151 19.01 -25.90 30.58
CA VAL A 151 19.65 -27.10 31.12
C VAL A 151 20.66 -26.73 32.20
N ASN A 152 21.44 -25.67 32.00
CA ASN A 152 22.43 -25.24 32.98
C ASN A 152 21.76 -24.74 34.28
N GLU A 153 20.70 -23.95 34.18
CA GLU A 153 19.88 -23.51 35.33
C GLU A 153 19.32 -24.71 36.11
N LEU A 154 18.76 -25.71 35.43
CA LEU A 154 18.29 -26.93 36.07
C LEU A 154 19.41 -27.67 36.80
N ARG A 155 20.61 -27.78 36.21
CA ARG A 155 21.77 -28.41 36.87
C ARG A 155 22.15 -27.69 38.16
N TYR A 156 22.19 -26.35 38.15
CA TYR A 156 22.47 -25.57 39.36
C TYR A 156 21.43 -25.80 40.46
N THR A 157 20.14 -25.85 40.12
CA THR A 157 19.07 -26.09 41.12
C THR A 157 19.14 -27.48 41.75
N VAL A 158 19.44 -28.52 40.97
CA VAL A 158 19.55 -29.90 41.48
C VAL A 158 20.76 -30.04 42.41
N THR A 159 21.90 -29.43 42.07
CA THR A 159 23.09 -29.46 42.94
C THR A 159 22.88 -28.69 44.24
N ALA A 160 22.16 -27.56 44.21
CA ALA A 160 21.87 -26.77 45.40
C ALA A 160 20.96 -27.54 46.38
N ASN A 161 19.95 -28.25 45.86
CA ASN A 161 19.06 -29.08 46.68
C ASN A 161 19.76 -30.31 47.27
N ALA A 162 20.71 -30.92 46.55
CA ALA A 162 21.49 -32.05 47.04
C ALA A 162 22.45 -31.69 48.20
N GLN A 163 22.96 -30.45 48.23
CA GLN A 163 23.83 -29.96 49.31
C GLN A 163 23.08 -29.62 50.61
N SER A 164 21.76 -29.39 50.54
CA SER A 164 20.93 -29.07 51.71
C SER A 164 20.42 -30.30 52.47
N LEU A 165 20.62 -31.52 51.96
CA LEU A 165 20.15 -32.79 52.54
C LEU A 165 21.27 -33.65 53.15
N GLY A 166 22.52 -33.21 53.07
CA GLY A 166 23.70 -33.94 53.57
C GLY A 166 24.32 -33.39 54.85
N GLY A 167 23.61 -32.52 55.57
CA GLY A 167 24.05 -31.91 56.83
C GLY A 167 23.12 -32.28 57.98
N GLU A 168 23.17 -33.55 58.40
CA GLU A 168 22.76 -34.01 59.74
C GLU A 168 23.90 -34.81 60.36
#